data_AF-A0A1L8EB63-F1
#
_entry.id   AF-A0A1L8EB63-F1
#
_cell.length_a   1.000
_cell.length_b   1.000
_cell.length_c   1.000
_cell.angle_alpha   90.00
_cell.angle_beta   90.00
_cell.angle_gamma   90.00
#
_symmetry.space_group_name_H-M   'P 1'
#
loop_
_entity.id
_entity.type
_entity.pdbx_description
1 polymer ?
#
loop_
_entity_poly.entity_id
_entity_poly.type
_entity_poly.pdbx_seq_one_letter_code
_entity_poly.pdbx_strand_id
1 'polypeptide(L)'
;MKTVIAIVFWATLTLASKSPRDVETEVLSYVENRISGVLRNPIYGRSGGGLACYDKYIPLINAATENSKKDTQICVDRASTQRNDELNKVQSQAAILNKQMEAVQDLLRDCSNQKDVLEYLNCIKDNSQVLQISMEQMTSSATTLSNGLTSAYINIDKAEDRCTKTVLDKVKADTDALTGALQSCLMNGFDNPEPTTTPDLGPSTSTPMTTSTELVTTTPPQF
;
A
#
# COMPACT_ATOMS: atom_id res chain seq x y z
N MET A 1 20.31 15.98 38.39
CA MET A 1 19.16 15.38 37.68
C MET A 1 18.84 16.30 36.50
N LYS A 2 19.20 15.93 35.27
CA LYS A 2 18.90 16.71 34.06
C LYS A 2 17.89 15.91 33.25
N THR A 3 16.62 16.31 33.33
CA THR A 3 15.53 15.84 32.50
C THR A 3 15.77 16.25 31.06
N VAL A 4 16.14 15.29 30.21
CA VAL A 4 16.15 15.46 28.76
C VAL A 4 14.69 15.44 28.30
N ILE A 5 14.14 16.63 28.03
CA ILE A 5 12.82 16.77 27.41
C ILE A 5 13.01 16.40 25.94
N ALA A 6 12.74 15.15 25.60
CA ALA A 6 12.57 14.73 24.22
C ALA A 6 11.28 15.36 23.68
N ILE A 7 11.41 16.52 23.05
CA ILE A 7 10.30 17.15 22.34
C ILE A 7 10.08 16.36 21.06
N VAL A 8 9.26 15.32 21.16
CA VAL A 8 8.68 14.63 20.01
C VAL A 8 7.66 15.58 19.42
N PHE A 9 8.10 16.45 18.50
CA PHE A 9 7.22 17.24 17.65
C PHE A 9 6.49 16.29 16.69
N TRP A 10 5.40 15.69 17.15
CA TRP A 10 4.38 15.12 16.28
C TRP A 10 3.62 16.28 15.62
N ALA A 11 4.23 16.88 14.61
CA ALA A 11 3.49 17.69 13.65
C ALA A 11 2.68 16.72 12.79
N THR A 12 1.42 16.50 13.17
CA THR A 12 0.42 15.79 12.37
C THR A 12 0.09 16.64 11.13
N LEU A 13 0.97 16.63 10.15
CA LEU A 13 0.63 16.88 8.75
C LEU A 13 0.05 15.58 8.20
N THR A 14 -1.12 15.19 8.70
CA THR A 14 -1.86 14.08 8.11
C THR A 14 -2.68 14.64 6.96
N LEU A 15 -2.14 14.58 5.75
CA LEU A 15 -2.99 14.25 4.61
C LEU A 15 -3.53 12.87 4.92
N ALA A 16 -4.79 12.81 5.39
CA ALA A 16 -5.37 11.58 5.91
C ALA A 16 -5.53 10.58 4.75
N SER A 17 -4.56 9.68 4.59
CA SER A 17 -4.72 8.49 3.77
C SER A 17 -5.86 7.66 4.36
N LYS A 18 -6.67 7.05 3.48
CA LYS A 18 -7.76 6.17 3.93
C LYS A 18 -7.16 4.99 4.69
N SER A 19 -7.65 4.73 5.89
CA SER A 19 -7.22 3.56 6.64
C SER A 19 -7.73 2.28 5.94
N PRO A 20 -7.10 1.11 6.20
CA PRO A 20 -7.58 -0.16 5.68
C PRO A 20 -9.06 -0.44 6.02
N ARG A 21 -9.53 0.05 7.18
CA ARG A 21 -10.93 -0.07 7.60
C ARG A 21 -11.86 0.84 6.81
N ASP A 22 -11.41 2.04 6.43
CA ASP A 22 -12.21 2.96 5.61
C ASP A 22 -12.39 2.41 4.20
N VAL A 23 -11.33 1.82 3.63
CA VAL A 23 -11.41 1.13 2.33
C VAL A 23 -12.33 -0.07 2.43
N GLU A 24 -12.17 -0.93 3.43
CA GLU A 24 -13.04 -2.09 3.66
C GLU A 24 -14.52 -1.68 3.75
N THR A 25 -14.82 -0.61 4.50
CA THR A 25 -16.20 -0.10 4.66
C THR A 25 -16.77 0.40 3.34
N GLU A 26 -15.99 1.14 2.55
CA GLU A 26 -16.43 1.61 1.23
C GLU A 26 -16.67 0.45 0.27
N VAL A 27 -15.76 -0.53 0.26
CA VAL A 27 -15.87 -1.72 -0.59
C VAL A 27 -17.10 -2.53 -0.20
N LEU A 28 -17.33 -2.77 1.09
CA LEU A 28 -18.52 -3.46 1.58
C LEU A 28 -19.82 -2.76 1.13
N SER A 29 -19.89 -1.44 1.28
CA SER A 29 -21.04 -0.66 0.82
C SER A 29 -21.25 -0.78 -0.69
N TYR A 30 -20.17 -0.75 -1.47
CA TYR A 30 -20.22 -0.93 -2.92
C TYR A 30 -20.72 -2.33 -3.31
N VAL A 31 -20.16 -3.36 -2.68
CA VAL A 31 -20.52 -4.77 -2.90
C VAL A 31 -21.97 -5.02 -2.53
N GLU A 32 -22.44 -4.54 -1.39
CA GLU A 32 -23.84 -4.69 -0.95
C GLU A 32 -24.82 -4.03 -1.94
N ASN A 33 -24.49 -2.84 -2.44
CA ASN A 33 -25.28 -2.17 -3.46
C ASN A 33 -25.36 -3.01 -4.76
N ARG A 34 -24.22 -3.55 -5.22
CA ARG A 34 -24.19 -4.39 -6.43
C ARG A 34 -24.98 -5.69 -6.25
N ILE A 35 -24.78 -6.40 -5.14
CA ILE A 35 -25.47 -7.67 -4.86
C ILE A 35 -26.98 -7.44 -4.69
N SER A 36 -27.39 -6.42 -3.95
CA SER A 36 -28.82 -6.10 -3.78
C SER A 36 -29.49 -5.75 -5.11
N GLY A 37 -28.78 -5.11 -6.04
CA GLY A 37 -29.22 -4.90 -7.42
C GLY A 37 -29.50 -6.20 -8.17
N VAL A 38 -28.64 -7.21 -8.00
CA VAL A 38 -28.87 -8.55 -8.57
C VAL A 38 -30.10 -9.21 -7.92
N LEU A 39 -30.16 -9.25 -6.60
CA LEU A 39 -31.22 -9.96 -5.86
C LEU A 39 -32.62 -9.38 -6.07
N ARG A 40 -32.74 -8.07 -6.31
CA ARG A 40 -34.03 -7.39 -6.51
C ARG A 40 -34.60 -7.55 -7.92
N ASN A 41 -33.83 -8.09 -8.88
CA ASN A 41 -34.28 -8.20 -10.25
C ASN A 41 -35.13 -9.48 -10.46
N PRO A 42 -36.42 -9.36 -10.81
CA PRO A 42 -37.34 -10.50 -10.91
C PRO A 42 -37.03 -11.45 -12.07
N ILE A 43 -36.16 -11.05 -13.02
CA ILE A 43 -35.79 -11.88 -14.18
C ILE A 43 -34.99 -13.12 -13.74
N TYR A 44 -34.18 -13.02 -12.69
CA TYR A 44 -33.27 -14.08 -12.26
C TYR A 44 -33.94 -15.21 -11.47
N GLY A 45 -35.18 -15.03 -11.00
CA GLY A 45 -35.94 -16.05 -10.26
C GLY A 45 -36.63 -17.11 -11.14
N ARG A 46 -36.65 -16.91 -12.47
CA ARG A 46 -37.32 -17.81 -13.44
C ARG A 46 -36.35 -18.56 -14.36
N SER A 47 -35.08 -18.20 -14.32
CA SER A 47 -34.03 -18.72 -15.19
C SER A 47 -33.20 -19.77 -14.43
N GLY A 48 -32.90 -20.90 -15.06
CA GLY A 48 -32.41 -22.13 -14.42
C GLY A 48 -31.02 -22.10 -13.76
N GLY A 49 -30.38 -20.94 -13.54
CA GLY A 49 -29.05 -20.83 -12.92
C GLY A 49 -29.00 -21.16 -11.42
N GLY A 50 -30.12 -21.02 -10.71
CA GLY A 50 -30.31 -21.54 -9.35
C GLY A 50 -29.27 -21.11 -8.29
N LEU A 51 -29.29 -21.80 -7.14
CA LEU A 51 -28.39 -21.58 -5.99
C LEU A 51 -26.90 -21.76 -6.33
N ALA A 52 -26.58 -22.62 -7.30
CA ALA A 52 -25.20 -22.94 -7.67
C ALA A 52 -24.42 -21.72 -8.22
N CYS A 53 -25.09 -20.79 -8.90
CA CYS A 53 -24.46 -19.53 -9.32
C CYS A 53 -24.04 -18.69 -8.12
N TYR A 54 -24.88 -18.59 -7.08
CA TYR A 54 -24.55 -17.86 -5.86
C TYR A 54 -23.41 -18.54 -5.09
N ASP A 55 -23.46 -19.88 -4.95
CA ASP A 55 -22.42 -20.66 -4.28
C ASP A 55 -21.03 -20.48 -4.93
N LYS A 56 -20.99 -20.22 -6.24
CA LYS A 56 -19.74 -19.94 -6.96
C LYS A 56 -19.27 -18.50 -6.80
N TYR A 57 -20.14 -17.52 -7.07
CA TYR A 57 -19.69 -16.13 -7.22
C TYR A 57 -19.66 -15.34 -5.91
N ILE A 58 -20.51 -15.66 -4.92
CA ILE A 58 -20.51 -14.96 -3.63
C ILE A 58 -19.17 -15.15 -2.88
N PRO A 59 -18.58 -16.36 -2.78
CA PRO A 59 -17.27 -16.51 -2.17
C PRO A 59 -16.16 -15.75 -2.89
N LEU A 60 -16.22 -15.64 -4.23
CA LEU A 60 -15.24 -14.89 -5.02
C LEU A 60 -15.33 -13.38 -4.74
N ILE A 61 -16.56 -12.84 -4.63
CA ILE A 61 -16.79 -11.42 -4.28
C ILE A 61 -16.29 -11.13 -2.85
N ASN A 62 -16.56 -12.03 -1.91
CA ASN A 62 -16.05 -11.92 -0.54
C ASN A 62 -14.52 -11.98 -0.49
N ALA A 63 -13.91 -12.87 -1.27
CA ALA A 63 -12.46 -12.98 -1.37
C ALA A 63 -11.83 -11.70 -1.96
N ALA A 64 -12.43 -11.11 -3.00
CA ALA A 64 -11.99 -9.83 -3.56
C ALA A 64 -12.04 -8.69 -2.53
N THR A 65 -13.11 -8.65 -1.73
CA THR A 65 -13.28 -7.69 -0.63
C THR A 65 -12.21 -7.87 0.44
N GLU A 66 -11.99 -9.09 0.92
CA GLU A 66 -10.97 -9.39 1.93
C GLU A 66 -9.55 -9.09 1.41
N ASN A 67 -9.28 -9.38 0.14
CA ASN A 67 -8.00 -9.06 -0.48
C ASN A 67 -7.77 -7.54 -0.57
N SER A 68 -8.81 -6.73 -0.78
CA SER A 68 -8.67 -5.27 -0.82
C SER A 68 -8.18 -4.68 0.50
N LYS A 69 -8.59 -5.26 1.64
CA LYS A 69 -8.10 -4.88 2.97
C LYS A 69 -6.62 -5.16 3.13
N LYS A 70 -6.18 -6.36 2.72
CA LYS A 70 -4.76 -6.77 2.75
C LYS A 70 -3.92 -5.91 1.83
N ASP A 71 -4.38 -5.68 0.60
CA ASP A 71 -3.70 -4.85 -0.39
C ASP A 71 -3.58 -3.39 0.12
N THR A 72 -4.60 -2.87 0.80
CA THR A 72 -4.53 -1.55 1.45
C THR A 72 -3.53 -1.52 2.59
N GLN A 73 -3.49 -2.56 3.45
CA GLN A 73 -2.50 -2.65 4.53
C GLN A 73 -1.07 -2.63 3.97
N ILE A 74 -0.81 -3.30 2.84
CA ILE A 74 0.50 -3.27 2.17
C ILE A 74 0.87 -1.84 1.75
N CYS A 75 -0.08 -1.03 1.26
CA CYS A 75 0.15 0.38 0.93
C CYS A 75 0.59 1.17 2.17
N VAL A 76 -0.12 1.00 3.29
CA VAL A 76 0.16 1.68 4.57
C VAL A 76 1.53 1.27 5.14
N ASP A 77 1.83 -0.03 5.16
CA ASP A 77 3.09 -0.56 5.70
C ASP A 77 4.29 -0.08 4.89
N ARG A 78 4.14 -0.01 3.56
CA ARG A 78 5.16 0.56 2.67
C ARG A 78 5.40 2.03 2.99
N ALA A 79 4.35 2.83 3.14
CA ALA A 79 4.46 4.25 3.46
C ALA A 79 5.14 4.45 4.84
N SER A 80 4.72 3.68 5.85
CA SER A 80 5.34 3.67 7.18
C SER A 80 6.83 3.34 7.13
N THR A 81 7.21 2.31 6.37
CA THR A 81 8.62 1.93 6.17
C THR A 81 9.41 3.07 5.53
N GLN A 82 8.88 3.70 4.48
CA GLN A 82 9.53 4.83 3.83
C GLN A 82 9.67 6.05 4.75
N ARG A 83 8.66 6.35 5.59
CA ARG A 83 8.76 7.43 6.58
C ARG A 83 9.89 7.17 7.58
N ASN A 84 10.03 5.93 8.03
CA ASN A 84 11.13 5.53 8.93
C ASN A 84 12.50 5.63 8.24
N ASP A 85 12.60 5.24 6.97
CA ASP A 85 13.83 5.37 6.20
C ASP A 85 14.26 6.84 6.05
N GLU A 86 13.33 7.74 5.74
CA GLU A 86 13.61 9.18 5.65
C GLU A 86 14.01 9.78 7.00
N LEU A 87 13.38 9.35 8.10
CA LEU A 87 13.79 9.74 9.46
C LEU A 87 15.22 9.30 9.77
N ASN A 88 15.56 8.05 9.44
CA ASN A 88 16.89 7.50 9.70
C ASN A 88 17.97 8.27 8.92
N LYS A 89 17.67 8.72 7.69
CA LYS A 89 18.59 9.54 6.89
C LYS A 89 18.92 10.89 7.56
N VAL A 90 17.91 11.54 8.15
CA VAL A 90 18.10 12.85 8.79
C VAL A 90 18.61 12.76 10.23
N GLN A 91 18.51 11.59 10.88
CA GLN A 91 18.89 11.42 12.29
C GLN A 91 20.36 11.75 12.56
N SER A 92 21.27 11.34 11.68
CA SER A 92 22.71 11.65 11.81
C SER A 92 22.98 13.16 11.75
N GLN A 93 22.28 13.87 10.88
CA GLN A 93 22.40 15.31 10.70
C GLN A 93 21.78 16.08 11.87
N ALA A 94 20.65 15.59 12.40
CA ALA A 94 20.05 16.12 13.63
C ALA A 94 20.99 15.96 14.84
N ALA A 95 21.73 14.86 14.94
CA ALA A 95 22.72 14.67 16.01
C ALA A 95 23.89 15.68 15.92
N ILE A 96 24.35 16.00 14.71
CA ILE A 96 25.37 17.05 14.50
C ILE A 96 24.83 18.41 14.94
N LEU A 97 23.59 18.73 14.55
CA LEU A 97 22.93 19.97 14.92
C LEU A 97 22.80 20.12 16.44
N ASN A 98 22.44 19.03 17.14
CA ASN A 98 22.38 19.02 18.61
C ASN A 98 23.74 19.33 19.25
N LYS A 99 24.84 18.77 18.72
CA LYS A 99 26.18 19.08 19.23
C LYS A 99 26.57 20.55 19.01
N GLN A 100 26.19 21.14 17.88
CA GLN A 100 26.40 22.57 17.64
C GLN A 100 25.60 23.42 18.63
N MET A 101 24.36 23.01 18.92
CA MET A 101 23.52 23.70 19.90
C MET A 101 24.07 23.60 21.32
N GLU A 102 24.61 22.44 21.71
CA GLU A 102 25.30 22.24 23.00
C GLU A 102 26.53 23.14 23.11
N ALA A 103 27.35 23.25 22.06
CA ALA A 103 28.53 24.11 22.06
C ALA A 103 28.17 25.59 22.24
N VAL A 104 27.10 26.05 21.59
CA VAL A 104 26.59 27.43 21.77
C VAL A 104 26.03 27.64 23.18
N GLN A 105 25.29 26.67 23.72
CA GLN A 105 24.80 26.73 25.09
C GLN A 105 25.94 26.78 26.11
N ASP A 106 26.97 25.97 25.92
CA ASP A 106 28.13 25.93 26.81
C ASP A 106 28.88 27.27 26.79
N LEU A 107 29.09 27.86 25.61
CA LEU A 107 29.74 29.16 25.47
C LEU A 107 28.96 30.28 26.17
N LEU A 108 27.64 30.32 25.98
CA LEU A 108 26.77 31.27 26.65
C LEU A 108 26.76 31.06 28.17
N ARG A 109 26.77 29.80 28.62
CA ARG A 109 26.85 29.46 30.04
C ARG A 109 28.17 29.95 30.64
N ASP A 110 29.28 29.73 29.95
CA ASP A 110 30.60 30.14 30.41
C ASP A 110 30.70 31.66 30.54
N CYS A 111 30.14 32.42 29.59
CA CYS A 111 30.00 33.86 29.75
C CYS A 111 29.07 34.24 30.90
N SER A 112 27.93 33.56 31.07
CA SER A 112 26.98 33.87 32.15
C SER A 112 27.52 33.62 33.57
N ASN A 113 28.57 32.80 33.70
CA ASN A 113 29.21 32.51 34.98
C ASN A 113 30.19 33.59 35.44
N GLN A 114 30.47 34.61 34.61
CA GLN A 114 31.32 35.73 35.00
C GLN A 114 30.63 36.55 36.09
N LYS A 115 31.35 36.84 37.18
CA LYS A 115 30.80 37.56 38.33
C LYS A 115 30.80 39.07 38.14
N ASP A 116 31.74 39.57 37.35
CA ASP A 116 31.83 40.98 36.99
C ASP A 116 31.02 41.26 35.72
N VAL A 117 30.26 42.36 35.72
CA VAL A 117 29.37 42.71 34.61
C VAL A 117 30.17 43.10 33.37
N LEU A 118 31.32 43.76 33.53
CA LEU A 118 32.17 44.14 32.40
C LEU A 118 32.85 42.89 31.79
N GLU A 119 33.29 41.93 32.61
CA GLU A 119 33.79 40.63 32.15
C GLU A 119 32.72 39.83 31.40
N TYR A 120 31.49 39.79 31.92
CA TYR A 120 30.36 39.17 31.22
C TYR A 120 30.13 39.81 29.84
N LEU A 121 30.03 41.15 29.78
CA LEU A 121 29.79 41.87 28.53
C LEU A 121 30.93 41.69 27.53
N ASN A 122 32.19 41.71 27.99
CA ASN A 122 33.33 41.44 27.12
C ASN A 122 33.33 39.99 26.62
N CYS A 123 33.00 39.01 27.46
CA CYS A 123 32.90 37.61 27.03
C CYS A 123 31.88 37.44 25.90
N ILE A 124 30.69 38.03 26.03
CA ILE A 124 29.67 37.99 24.96
C ILE A 124 30.16 38.71 23.70
N LYS A 125 30.76 39.92 23.85
CA LYS A 125 31.28 40.71 22.74
C LYS A 125 32.37 39.94 21.96
N ASP A 126 33.32 39.34 22.66
CA ASP A 126 34.46 38.64 22.08
C ASP A 126 34.03 37.35 21.37
N ASN A 127 32.91 36.75 21.80
CA ASN A 127 32.32 35.57 21.18
C ASN A 127 31.18 35.85 20.20
N SER A 128 30.78 37.11 20.02
CA SER A 128 29.59 37.51 19.27
C SER A 128 29.56 36.99 17.83
N GLN A 129 30.70 37.06 17.13
CA GLN A 129 30.82 36.58 15.76
C GLN A 129 30.64 35.05 15.67
N VAL A 130 31.23 34.29 16.61
CA VAL A 130 31.11 32.83 16.66
C VAL A 130 29.67 32.42 16.95
N LEU A 131 29.02 33.10 17.90
CA LEU A 131 27.61 32.88 18.26
C LEU A 131 26.69 33.16 17.07
N GLN A 132 26.90 34.28 16.37
CA GLN A 132 26.09 34.65 15.22
C GLN A 132 26.22 33.63 14.08
N ILE A 133 27.45 33.29 13.68
CA ILE A 133 27.70 32.32 12.60
C ILE A 133 27.10 30.95 12.97
N SER A 134 27.29 30.52 14.21
CA SER A 134 26.78 29.22 14.67
C SER A 134 25.25 29.19 14.65
N MET A 135 24.57 30.25 15.11
CA MET A 135 23.12 30.36 15.05
C MET A 135 22.58 30.39 13.62
N GLU A 136 23.24 31.12 12.71
CA GLU A 136 22.86 31.17 11.29
C GLU A 136 23.01 29.78 10.63
N GLN A 137 24.13 29.10 10.87
CA GLN A 137 24.37 27.75 10.37
C GLN A 137 23.34 26.75 10.91
N MET A 138 23.11 26.74 12.22
CA MET A 138 22.11 25.85 12.83
C MET A 138 20.71 26.10 12.26
N THR A 139 20.33 27.37 12.11
CA THR A 139 19.02 27.74 11.56
C THR A 139 18.88 27.28 10.10
N SER A 140 19.92 27.48 9.29
CA SER A 140 19.95 27.05 7.89
C SER A 140 19.86 25.52 7.76
N SER A 141 20.66 24.79 8.54
CA SER A 141 20.64 23.33 8.56
C SER A 141 19.30 22.78 9.05
N ALA A 142 18.74 23.32 10.14
CA ALA A 142 17.43 22.92 10.65
C ALA A 142 16.33 23.14 9.62
N THR A 143 16.34 24.31 8.96
CA THR A 143 15.37 24.65 7.91
C THR A 143 15.48 23.69 6.73
N THR A 144 16.70 23.43 6.26
CA THR A 144 16.94 22.52 5.13
C THR A 144 16.49 21.09 5.44
N LEU A 145 16.84 20.59 6.63
CA LEU A 145 16.43 19.26 7.10
C LEU A 145 14.91 19.15 7.22
N SER A 146 14.28 20.15 7.85
CA SER A 146 12.83 20.17 8.04
C SER A 146 12.08 20.23 6.72
N ASN A 147 12.50 21.10 5.80
CA ASN A 147 11.90 21.21 4.47
C ASN A 147 12.08 19.94 3.65
N GLY A 148 13.26 19.32 3.72
CA GLY A 148 13.57 18.06 3.06
C GLY A 148 12.67 16.93 3.56
N LEU A 149 12.60 16.74 4.88
CA LEU A 149 11.76 15.71 5.50
C LEU A 149 10.27 15.93 5.22
N THR A 150 9.80 17.19 5.32
CA THR A 150 8.41 17.56 5.00
C THR A 150 8.08 17.22 3.54
N SER A 151 8.96 17.57 2.62
CA SER A 151 8.76 17.26 1.19
C SER A 151 8.75 15.76 0.93
N ALA A 152 9.61 14.99 1.61
CA ALA A 152 9.65 13.54 1.52
C ALA A 152 8.34 12.91 2.03
N TYR A 153 7.82 13.37 3.17
CA TYR A 153 6.54 12.90 3.72
C TYR A 153 5.37 13.19 2.80
N ILE A 154 5.28 14.41 2.24
CA ILE A 154 4.24 14.74 1.25
C ILE A 154 4.26 13.78 0.05
N ASN A 155 5.46 13.41 -0.42
CA ASN A 155 5.59 12.47 -1.53
C ASN A 155 5.19 11.05 -1.15
N ILE A 156 5.54 10.60 0.06
CA ILE A 156 5.14 9.30 0.61
C ILE A 156 3.62 9.22 0.73
N ASP A 157 2.98 10.25 1.31
CA ASP A 157 1.53 10.30 1.50
C ASP A 157 0.80 10.26 0.15
N LYS A 158 1.27 11.02 -0.85
CA LYS A 158 0.73 10.97 -2.22
C LYS A 158 0.86 9.58 -2.86
N ALA A 159 1.95 8.87 -2.58
CA ALA A 159 2.16 7.53 -3.09
C ALA A 159 1.25 6.51 -2.38
N GLU A 160 1.06 6.64 -1.07
CA GLU A 160 0.13 5.87 -0.26
C GLU A 160 -1.32 6.04 -0.76
N ASP A 161 -1.75 7.28 -0.98
CA ASP A 161 -3.07 7.61 -1.51
C ASP A 161 -3.31 6.99 -2.89
N ARG A 162 -2.32 7.11 -3.80
CA ARG A 162 -2.41 6.51 -5.14
C ARG A 162 -2.50 4.99 -5.06
N CYS A 163 -1.71 4.36 -4.20
CA CYS A 163 -1.74 2.92 -3.97
C CYS A 163 -3.13 2.49 -3.50
N THR A 164 -3.64 3.14 -2.45
CA THR A 164 -4.96 2.86 -1.87
C THR A 164 -6.09 3.05 -2.88
N LYS A 165 -6.05 4.13 -3.68
CA LYS A 165 -7.02 4.36 -4.74
C LYS A 165 -6.99 3.26 -5.81
N THR A 166 -5.79 2.81 -6.20
CA THR A 166 -5.63 1.72 -7.16
C THR A 166 -6.25 0.41 -6.64
N VAL A 167 -6.05 0.11 -5.35
CA VAL A 167 -6.68 -1.05 -4.71
C VAL A 167 -8.20 -0.94 -4.75
N LEU A 168 -8.75 0.22 -4.40
CA LEU A 168 -10.19 0.48 -4.42
C LEU A 168 -10.79 0.36 -5.83
N ASP A 169 -10.12 0.91 -6.83
CA ASP A 169 -10.58 0.85 -8.23
C ASP A 169 -10.54 -0.61 -8.73
N LYS A 170 -9.50 -1.37 -8.38
CA LYS A 170 -9.37 -2.80 -8.71
C LYS A 170 -10.50 -3.62 -8.11
N VAL A 171 -10.78 -3.50 -6.81
CA VAL A 171 -11.84 -4.31 -6.18
C VAL A 171 -13.23 -3.93 -6.68
N LYS A 172 -13.48 -2.66 -7.04
CA LYS A 172 -14.72 -2.25 -7.72
C LYS A 172 -14.84 -2.92 -9.10
N ALA A 173 -13.77 -2.93 -9.88
CA ALA A 173 -13.75 -3.60 -11.19
C ALA A 173 -13.94 -5.12 -11.07
N ASP A 174 -13.27 -5.77 -10.10
CA ASP A 174 -13.41 -7.20 -9.83
C ASP A 174 -14.85 -7.53 -9.38
N THR A 175 -15.43 -6.72 -8.50
CA THR A 175 -16.82 -6.85 -8.06
C THR A 175 -17.78 -6.72 -9.24
N ASP A 176 -17.54 -5.77 -10.15
CA ASP A 176 -18.37 -5.56 -11.35
C ASP A 176 -18.30 -6.75 -12.30
N ALA A 177 -17.10 -7.27 -12.55
CA ALA A 177 -16.91 -8.45 -13.38
C ALA A 177 -17.59 -9.69 -12.77
N LEU A 178 -17.41 -9.92 -11.46
CA LEU A 178 -17.99 -11.06 -10.76
C LEU A 178 -19.52 -10.97 -10.66
N THR A 179 -20.06 -9.77 -10.41
CA THR A 179 -21.52 -9.57 -10.37
C THR A 179 -22.15 -9.65 -11.76
N GLY A 180 -21.47 -9.18 -12.80
CA GLY A 180 -21.88 -9.41 -14.19
C GLY A 180 -21.87 -10.89 -14.57
N ALA A 181 -20.84 -11.64 -14.15
CA ALA A 181 -20.77 -13.09 -14.35
C ALA A 181 -21.87 -13.83 -13.58
N LEU A 182 -22.17 -13.41 -12.35
CA LEU A 182 -23.31 -13.92 -11.57
C LEU A 182 -24.64 -13.66 -12.30
N GLN A 183 -24.87 -12.44 -12.79
CA GLN A 183 -26.08 -12.13 -13.56
C GLN A 183 -26.20 -13.00 -14.82
N SER A 184 -25.11 -13.18 -15.58
CA SER A 184 -25.09 -14.05 -16.75
C SER A 184 -25.42 -15.50 -16.38
N CYS A 185 -24.80 -16.02 -15.32
CA CYS A 185 -25.05 -17.37 -14.82
C CYS A 185 -26.52 -17.55 -14.40
N LEU A 186 -27.09 -16.56 -13.72
CA LEU A 186 -28.49 -16.59 -13.31
C LEU A 186 -29.44 -16.59 -14.52
N MET A 187 -29.13 -15.85 -15.59
CA MET A 187 -29.97 -15.80 -16.79
C MET A 187 -29.84 -17.03 -17.68
N ASN A 188 -28.61 -17.50 -17.89
CA ASN A 188 -28.28 -18.44 -18.96
C ASN A 188 -27.89 -19.84 -18.43
N GLY A 189 -27.74 -19.99 -17.11
CA GLY A 189 -27.04 -21.15 -16.53
C GLY A 189 -25.52 -21.00 -16.63
N PHE A 190 -24.77 -22.00 -16.19
CA PHE A 190 -23.32 -22.02 -16.39
C PHE A 190 -22.97 -22.15 -17.89
N ASP A 191 -21.96 -21.43 -18.36
CA ASP A 191 -21.43 -21.51 -19.74
C ASP A 191 -20.74 -22.86 -20.09
N ASN A 192 -21.07 -23.95 -19.41
CA ASN A 192 -20.64 -25.30 -19.78
C ASN A 192 -21.72 -26.31 -19.36
N PRO A 193 -22.35 -27.04 -20.30
CA PRO A 193 -22.96 -28.30 -19.93
C PRO A 193 -21.85 -29.24 -19.47
N GLU A 194 -21.96 -29.79 -18.26
CA GLU A 194 -21.23 -31.01 -17.91
C GLU A 194 -21.43 -32.03 -19.05
N PRO A 195 -20.39 -32.80 -19.44
CA PRO A 195 -20.57 -33.82 -20.44
C PRO A 195 -21.62 -34.81 -19.95
N THR A 196 -22.77 -34.82 -20.63
CA THR A 196 -23.81 -35.82 -20.42
C THR A 196 -23.16 -37.18 -20.64
N THR A 197 -22.92 -37.92 -19.56
CA THR A 197 -22.41 -39.28 -19.62
C THR A 197 -23.55 -40.13 -20.16
N THR A 198 -23.54 -40.34 -21.47
CA THR A 198 -24.42 -41.34 -22.12
C THR A 198 -24.10 -42.72 -21.52
N PRO A 199 -25.11 -43.52 -21.14
CA PRO A 199 -24.86 -44.87 -20.64
C PRO A 199 -24.21 -45.74 -21.73
N ASP A 200 -23.02 -46.24 -21.44
CA ASP A 200 -22.30 -47.22 -22.27
C ASP A 200 -23.02 -48.58 -22.17
N LEU A 201 -23.83 -48.89 -23.18
CA LEU A 201 -24.28 -50.23 -23.50
C LEU A 201 -23.26 -50.83 -24.47
N GLY A 202 -22.24 -51.52 -23.96
CA GLY A 202 -21.44 -52.43 -24.79
C GLY A 202 -22.27 -53.64 -25.26
N PRO A 203 -21.67 -54.67 -25.88
CA PRO A 203 -20.38 -54.74 -26.59
C PRO A 203 -20.54 -55.32 -28.01
N SER A 204 -19.56 -55.16 -28.90
CA SER A 204 -19.35 -56.13 -30.00
C SER A 204 -17.92 -56.15 -30.52
N THR A 205 -17.33 -57.32 -30.30
CA THR A 205 -16.07 -57.85 -30.79
C THR A 205 -16.12 -58.13 -32.28
N SER A 206 -15.08 -57.75 -33.04
CA SER A 206 -14.53 -58.58 -34.12
C SER A 206 -13.15 -58.09 -34.55
N THR A 207 -12.24 -59.04 -34.64
CA THR A 207 -10.78 -58.98 -34.77
C THR A 207 -10.33 -58.94 -36.25
N PRO A 208 -9.04 -59.13 -36.61
CA PRO A 208 -8.20 -58.16 -37.33
C PRO A 208 -7.90 -58.57 -38.80
N MET A 209 -7.23 -57.70 -39.57
CA MET A 209 -6.31 -58.16 -40.63
C MET A 209 -5.29 -57.09 -41.05
N THR A 210 -4.20 -57.61 -41.60
CA THR A 210 -2.81 -57.15 -41.54
C THR A 210 -2.30 -56.63 -42.91
N THR A 211 -1.12 -55.99 -42.89
CA THR A 211 -0.05 -56.00 -43.95
C THR A 211 0.04 -54.70 -44.78
N SER A 212 1.02 -53.80 -44.51
CA SER A 212 2.40 -53.70 -45.08
C SER A 212 2.40 -52.97 -46.45
N THR A 213 3.27 -52.01 -46.81
CA THR A 213 4.74 -51.94 -46.73
C THR A 213 5.27 -50.54 -47.16
N GLU A 214 6.46 -50.19 -46.66
CA GLU A 214 7.54 -49.28 -47.16
C GLU A 214 7.39 -47.73 -47.12
N LEU A 215 8.21 -46.96 -46.36
CA LEU A 215 9.68 -46.65 -46.40
C LEU A 215 9.93 -45.41 -47.30
N VAL A 216 10.57 -44.30 -46.88
CA VAL A 216 12.00 -44.02 -46.58
C VAL A 216 12.06 -42.58 -45.99
N THR A 217 12.58 -42.33 -44.78
CA THR A 217 13.95 -41.83 -44.40
C THR A 217 14.31 -40.47 -45.06
N THR A 218 14.71 -39.36 -44.40
CA THR A 218 15.94 -39.12 -43.58
C THR A 218 15.93 -37.75 -42.86
N THR A 219 16.07 -37.79 -41.54
CA THR A 219 17.04 -37.13 -40.61
C THR A 219 17.43 -35.61 -40.70
N PRO A 220 17.51 -34.88 -39.54
CA PRO A 220 18.02 -33.49 -39.33
C PRO A 220 19.57 -33.49 -39.08
N PRO A 221 20.37 -32.39 -38.86
CA PRO A 221 20.19 -31.32 -37.85
C PRO A 221 20.85 -29.91 -38.10
N GLN A 222 20.60 -29.01 -37.13
CA GLN A 222 21.44 -27.91 -36.56
C GLN A 222 22.14 -26.85 -37.42
N PHE A 223 21.86 -25.57 -37.12
CA PHE A 223 22.75 -24.63 -36.40
C PHE A 223 21.91 -23.59 -35.64
#